data_AF-A0A938LTB7-F1
#
_entry.id   AF-A0A938LTB7-F1
#
_cell.length_a   1.000
_cell.length_b   1.000
_cell.length_c   1.000
_cell.angle_alpha   90.00
_cell.angle_beta   90.00
_cell.angle_gamma   90.00
#
_symmetry.space_group_name_H-M   'P 1'
#
loop_
_entity.id
_entity.type
_entity.pdbx_description
1 polymer ?
#
loop_
_entity_poly.entity_id
_entity_poly.type
_entity_poly.pdbx_seq_one_letter_code
_entity_poly.pdbx_strand_id
1 'polypeptide(L)'
;MTIVSRVLSIVTLAGLPRTLQIGIYSLAGVALGMALVLARITNAGSYLSDDPQTCINCHVMTHAYASWQRGSHGHAAVCVDCHVPHDHLVARYAFKAWDGLRHSYVFTMRTEPQVLELSAAAVPVVQTNCVRCHADQLEMVRLAETQERRCWDCHQNIHGEVRSLSGSPPELRPSLPPAGIGSRRALPVPGTRALPRTDGESQTNDRSSIINNP
;
A
#
# COMPACT_ATOMS: atom_id res chain seq x y z
N MET A 1 41.28 27.20 10.03
CA MET A 1 39.83 27.20 9.74
C MET A 1 39.23 25.94 10.33
N THR A 2 38.22 26.07 11.20
CA THR A 2 37.56 24.91 11.82
C THR A 2 36.59 24.27 10.83
N ILE A 3 36.29 22.98 10.98
CA ILE A 3 35.26 22.28 10.19
C ILE A 3 33.94 23.06 10.25
N VAL A 4 33.62 23.57 11.44
CA VAL A 4 32.45 24.42 11.70
C VAL A 4 32.42 25.67 10.83
N SER A 5 33.55 26.39 10.69
CA SER A 5 33.58 27.61 9.87
C SER A 5 33.43 27.32 8.38
N ARG A 6 33.92 26.17 7.91
CA ARG A 6 33.73 25.73 6.52
C ARG A 6 32.29 25.33 6.25
N VAL A 7 31.66 24.58 7.15
CA VAL A 7 30.23 24.23 7.06
C VAL A 7 29.38 25.49 7.08
N LEU A 8 29.65 26.43 7.99
CA LEU A 8 28.89 27.68 8.07
C LEU A 8 29.03 28.50 6.78
N SER A 9 30.23 28.61 6.21
CA SER A 9 30.47 29.33 4.95
C SER A 9 29.75 28.69 3.75
N ILE A 10 29.61 27.37 3.74
CA ILE A 10 28.88 26.63 2.69
C ILE A 10 27.37 26.83 2.86
N VAL A 11 26.85 26.68 4.08
CA VAL A 11 25.42 26.83 4.39
C VAL A 11 24.94 28.26 4.18
N THR A 12 25.76 29.24 4.53
CA THR A 12 25.46 30.68 4.36
C THR A 12 25.77 31.21 2.95
N LEU A 13 26.31 30.35 2.07
CA LEU A 13 26.73 30.73 0.72
C LEU A 13 27.59 32.02 0.72
N ALA A 14 28.45 32.18 1.74
CA ALA A 14 29.11 33.44 2.06
C ALA A 14 30.04 34.00 0.94
N GLY A 15 30.38 33.18 -0.06
CA GLY A 15 31.15 33.58 -1.24
C GLY A 15 30.32 34.11 -2.43
N LEU A 16 28.98 34.12 -2.33
CA LEU A 16 28.08 34.56 -3.39
C LEU A 16 27.56 36.00 -3.15
N PRO A 17 27.20 36.75 -4.22
CA PRO A 17 26.57 38.07 -4.06
C PRO A 17 25.22 37.94 -3.33
N ARG A 18 24.89 38.93 -2.48
CA ARG A 18 23.66 38.95 -1.66
C ARG A 18 22.38 38.71 -2.49
N THR A 19 22.30 39.21 -3.70
CA THR A 19 21.16 39.00 -4.61
C THR A 19 20.96 37.54 -4.97
N LEU A 20 22.05 36.81 -5.22
CA LEU A 20 22.01 35.38 -5.53
C LEU A 20 21.69 34.53 -4.29
N GLN A 21 22.20 34.92 -3.12
CA GLN A 21 21.83 34.28 -1.84
C GLN A 21 20.32 34.39 -1.59
N ILE A 22 19.74 35.59 -1.73
CA ILE A 22 18.30 35.82 -1.59
C ILE A 22 17.52 34.96 -2.59
N GLY A 23 17.97 34.91 -3.85
CA GLY A 23 17.36 34.07 -4.88
C GLY A 23 17.34 32.58 -4.51
N ILE A 24 18.49 32.03 -4.11
CA ILE A 24 18.64 30.61 -3.72
C ILE A 24 17.76 30.28 -2.52
N TYR A 25 17.79 31.10 -1.45
CA TYR A 25 16.96 30.85 -0.27
C TYR A 25 15.46 30.97 -0.58
N SER A 26 15.07 31.92 -1.43
CA SER A 26 13.67 32.06 -1.86
C SER A 26 13.21 30.83 -2.66
N LEU A 27 14.01 30.36 -3.61
CA LEU A 27 13.74 29.14 -4.38
C LEU A 27 13.67 27.91 -3.48
N ALA A 28 14.59 27.76 -2.53
CA ALA A 28 14.59 26.67 -1.56
C ALA A 28 13.34 26.70 -0.67
N GLY A 29 12.93 27.89 -0.21
CA GLY A 29 11.71 28.09 0.57
C GLY A 29 10.44 27.72 -0.21
N VAL A 30 10.34 28.15 -1.47
CA VAL A 30 9.23 27.78 -2.36
C VAL A 30 9.22 26.27 -2.62
N ALA A 31 10.36 25.66 -2.91
CA ALA A 31 10.49 24.22 -3.12
C ALA A 31 10.07 23.42 -1.88
N LEU A 32 10.53 23.83 -0.69
CA LEU A 32 10.13 23.21 0.57
C LEU A 32 8.64 23.38 0.85
N GLY A 33 8.09 24.58 0.62
CA GLY A 33 6.67 24.85 0.76
C GLY A 33 5.81 23.97 -0.15
N MET A 34 6.18 23.85 -1.43
CA MET A 34 5.51 22.94 -2.36
C MET A 34 5.62 21.48 -1.90
N ALA A 35 6.81 21.02 -1.50
CA ALA A 35 7.01 19.66 -1.02
C ALA A 35 6.12 19.32 0.19
N LEU A 36 5.98 20.24 1.15
CA LEU A 36 5.11 20.07 2.32
C LEU A 36 3.62 20.02 1.94
N VAL A 37 3.19 20.88 1.02
CA VAL A 37 1.81 20.86 0.51
C VAL A 37 1.53 19.56 -0.23
N LEU A 38 2.45 19.10 -1.09
CA LEU A 38 2.32 17.81 -1.79
C LEU A 38 2.26 16.66 -0.78
N ALA A 39 3.14 16.62 0.21
CA ALA A 39 3.15 15.58 1.24
C ALA A 39 1.82 15.55 2.02
N ARG A 40 1.19 16.73 2.22
CA ARG A 40 -0.12 16.83 2.86
C ARG A 40 -1.24 16.31 1.98
N ILE A 41 -1.35 16.79 0.74
CA ILE A 41 -2.43 16.43 -0.19
C ILE A 41 -2.39 14.93 -0.53
N THR A 42 -1.19 14.38 -0.72
CA THR A 42 -1.00 12.96 -1.06
C THR A 42 -1.16 12.02 0.14
N ASN A 43 -1.37 12.56 1.35
CA ASN A 43 -1.35 11.80 2.59
C ASN A 43 -0.07 10.93 2.71
N ALA A 44 1.10 11.52 2.45
CA ALA A 44 2.36 10.80 2.27
C ALA A 44 2.72 9.84 3.42
N GLY A 45 2.35 10.19 4.66
CA GLY A 45 2.58 9.32 5.82
C GLY A 45 1.82 7.99 5.77
N SER A 46 0.66 7.94 5.09
CA SER A 46 -0.10 6.69 4.95
C SER A 46 0.67 5.61 4.18
N TYR A 47 1.58 5.99 3.29
CA TYR A 47 2.42 5.04 2.53
C TYR A 47 3.43 4.29 3.41
N LEU A 48 3.59 4.64 4.69
CA LEU A 48 4.38 3.85 5.64
C LEU A 48 3.53 2.77 6.34
N SER A 49 2.21 2.84 6.19
CA SER A 49 1.23 1.93 6.78
C SER A 49 0.90 0.76 5.86
N ASP A 50 0.26 -0.25 6.46
CA ASP A 50 -0.30 -1.43 5.81
C ASP A 50 -1.82 -1.34 5.65
N ASP A 51 -2.42 -0.23 6.08
CA ASP A 51 -3.85 0.03 5.92
C ASP A 51 -4.24 -0.07 4.43
N PRO A 52 -5.15 -0.97 4.05
CA PRO A 52 -5.55 -1.17 2.67
C PRO A 52 -6.23 0.08 2.06
N GLN A 53 -6.73 1.02 2.88
CA GLN A 53 -7.21 2.32 2.41
C GLN A 53 -6.10 3.15 1.75
N THR A 54 -4.84 2.95 2.14
CA THR A 54 -3.68 3.61 1.52
C THR A 54 -3.57 3.25 0.03
N CYS A 55 -3.91 2.02 -0.34
CA CYS A 55 -3.84 1.54 -1.72
C CYS A 55 -4.83 2.26 -2.64
N ILE A 56 -5.93 2.80 -2.09
CA ILE A 56 -6.93 3.58 -2.83
C ILE A 56 -6.79 5.09 -2.64
N ASN A 57 -5.61 5.56 -2.22
CA ASN A 57 -5.26 6.99 -2.38
C ASN A 57 -5.28 7.40 -3.87
N CYS A 58 -5.13 6.44 -4.78
CA CYS A 58 -5.27 6.62 -6.23
C CYS A 58 -6.53 5.90 -6.73
N HIS A 59 -7.36 6.59 -7.52
CA HIS A 59 -8.63 6.04 -8.01
C HIS A 59 -8.48 4.80 -8.90
N VAL A 60 -7.34 4.64 -9.56
CA VAL A 60 -7.02 3.50 -10.44
C VAL A 60 -7.08 2.15 -9.70
N MET A 61 -6.87 2.15 -8.38
CA MET A 61 -6.89 0.93 -7.54
C MET A 61 -8.26 0.61 -6.93
N THR A 62 -9.25 1.50 -7.04
CA THR A 62 -10.55 1.35 -6.36
C THR A 62 -11.31 0.09 -6.76
N HIS A 63 -11.18 -0.36 -8.01
CA HIS A 63 -11.80 -1.59 -8.47
C HIS A 63 -11.20 -2.82 -7.78
N ALA A 64 -9.88 -2.97 -7.82
CA ALA A 64 -9.16 -4.08 -7.20
C ALA A 64 -9.39 -4.13 -5.67
N TYR A 65 -9.44 -2.96 -5.03
CA TYR A 65 -9.78 -2.87 -3.61
C TYR A 65 -11.21 -3.36 -3.34
N ALA A 66 -12.20 -2.93 -4.13
CA ALA A 66 -13.59 -3.28 -3.87
C ALA A 66 -13.86 -4.78 -4.07
N SER A 67 -13.23 -5.38 -5.09
CA SER A 67 -13.33 -6.81 -5.34
C SER A 67 -12.57 -7.65 -4.32
N TRP A 68 -11.37 -7.21 -3.89
CA TRP A 68 -10.65 -7.80 -2.77
C TRP A 68 -11.49 -7.77 -1.49
N GLN A 69 -12.05 -6.60 -1.14
CA GLN A 69 -12.81 -6.40 0.09
C GLN A 69 -14.05 -7.31 0.16
N ARG A 70 -14.66 -7.62 -0.99
CA ARG A 70 -15.81 -8.54 -1.10
C ARG A 70 -15.41 -10.00 -1.29
N GLY A 71 -14.14 -10.27 -1.58
CA GLY A 71 -13.61 -11.62 -1.79
C GLY A 71 -13.11 -12.26 -0.50
N SER A 72 -12.82 -13.56 -0.55
CA SER A 72 -12.40 -14.33 0.64
C SER A 72 -11.15 -13.76 1.32
N HIS A 73 -10.22 -13.21 0.54
CA HIS A 73 -8.99 -12.61 1.09
C HIS A 73 -9.26 -11.30 1.83
N GLY A 74 -10.31 -10.55 1.49
CA GLY A 74 -10.69 -9.32 2.20
C GLY A 74 -11.04 -9.51 3.68
N HIS A 75 -11.35 -10.75 4.07
CA HIS A 75 -11.64 -11.13 5.45
C HIS A 75 -10.42 -11.65 6.22
N ALA A 76 -9.32 -11.99 5.54
CA ALA A 76 -8.19 -12.72 6.13
C ALA A 76 -6.83 -12.04 5.97
N ALA A 77 -6.66 -11.18 4.95
CA ALA A 77 -5.36 -10.62 4.58
C ALA A 77 -5.53 -9.23 3.94
N VAL A 78 -4.61 -8.31 4.22
CA VAL A 78 -4.57 -6.97 3.60
C VAL A 78 -3.69 -6.97 2.33
N CYS A 79 -3.75 -5.89 1.55
CA CYS A 79 -3.06 -5.78 0.26
C CYS A 79 -1.55 -6.14 0.35
N VAL A 80 -0.88 -5.67 1.40
CA VAL A 80 0.56 -5.88 1.59
C VAL A 80 0.93 -7.31 1.96
N ASP A 81 -0.02 -8.12 2.46
CA ASP A 81 0.23 -9.52 2.81
C ASP A 81 0.52 -10.36 1.57
N CYS A 82 -0.03 -9.94 0.43
CA CYS A 82 0.19 -10.56 -0.88
C CYS A 82 1.23 -9.79 -1.71
N HIS A 83 1.16 -8.45 -1.76
CA HIS A 83 1.92 -7.65 -2.72
C HIS A 83 3.30 -7.17 -2.27
N VAL A 84 3.68 -7.39 -1.00
CA VAL A 84 4.98 -6.94 -0.45
C VAL A 84 5.72 -8.14 0.15
N PRO A 85 7.05 -8.23 0.05
CA PRO A 85 7.80 -9.32 0.66
C PRO A 85 7.79 -9.24 2.20
N HIS A 86 7.85 -10.41 2.85
CA HIS A 86 7.81 -10.60 4.31
C HIS A 86 9.08 -11.26 4.87
N ASP A 87 10.18 -11.23 4.11
CA ASP A 87 11.48 -11.79 4.48
C ASP A 87 12.14 -10.99 5.61
N HIS A 88 12.30 -9.68 5.45
CA HIS A 88 12.78 -8.79 6.50
C HIS A 88 12.34 -7.34 6.27
N LEU A 89 12.33 -6.54 7.34
CA LEU A 89 11.81 -5.16 7.32
C LEU A 89 12.45 -4.28 6.24
N VAL A 90 13.77 -4.39 6.04
CA VAL A 90 14.48 -3.59 5.04
C VAL A 90 14.01 -3.89 3.61
N ALA A 91 13.85 -5.16 3.23
CA ALA A 91 13.41 -5.56 1.90
C ALA A 91 11.95 -5.18 1.67
N ARG A 92 11.11 -5.36 2.70
CA ARG A 92 9.72 -4.89 2.71
C ARG A 92 9.61 -3.40 2.35
N TYR A 93 10.31 -2.54 3.08
CA TYR A 93 10.24 -1.09 2.84
C TYR A 93 10.94 -0.66 1.55
N ALA A 94 12.05 -1.30 1.18
CA ALA A 94 12.73 -1.04 -0.09
C ALA A 94 11.85 -1.39 -1.29
N PHE A 95 11.20 -2.56 -1.26
CA PHE A 95 10.27 -2.98 -2.30
C PHE A 95 9.07 -2.05 -2.37
N LYS A 96 8.46 -1.72 -1.23
CA LYS A 96 7.33 -0.77 -1.15
C LYS A 96 7.68 0.60 -1.72
N ALA A 97 8.88 1.12 -1.42
CA ALA A 97 9.36 2.38 -1.96
C ALA A 97 9.58 2.31 -3.48
N TRP A 98 10.25 1.27 -3.97
CA TRP A 98 10.53 1.11 -5.40
C TRP A 98 9.26 0.91 -6.23
N ASP A 99 8.35 0.05 -5.75
CA ASP A 99 7.07 -0.22 -6.39
C ASP A 99 6.16 1.03 -6.36
N GLY A 100 6.12 1.74 -5.22
CA GLY A 100 5.40 3.02 -5.12
C GLY A 100 5.92 4.10 -6.07
N LEU A 101 7.25 4.23 -6.24
CA LEU A 101 7.85 5.14 -7.22
C LEU A 101 7.48 4.76 -8.66
N ARG A 102 7.50 3.47 -8.98
CA ARG A 102 7.11 2.96 -10.30
C ARG A 102 5.63 3.26 -10.59
N HIS A 103 4.74 2.98 -9.65
CA HIS A 103 3.31 3.30 -9.77
C HIS A 103 3.09 4.80 -9.97
N SER A 104 3.76 5.63 -9.17
CA SER A 104 3.69 7.09 -9.29
C SER A 104 4.10 7.56 -10.68
N TYR A 105 5.19 7.00 -11.22
CA TYR A 105 5.65 7.32 -12.58
C TYR A 105 4.65 6.90 -13.65
N VAL A 106 4.20 5.64 -13.64
CA VAL A 106 3.29 5.08 -14.66
C VAL A 106 1.99 5.87 -14.71
N PHE A 107 1.36 6.11 -13.56
CA PHE A 107 0.08 6.81 -13.47
C PHE A 107 0.19 8.31 -13.73
N THR A 108 1.33 8.94 -13.42
CA THR A 108 1.57 10.35 -13.79
C THR A 108 1.72 10.50 -15.30
N MET A 109 2.43 9.55 -15.94
CA MET A 109 2.64 9.56 -17.38
C MET A 109 1.47 8.96 -18.18
N ARG A 110 0.44 8.43 -17.50
CA ARG A 110 -0.72 7.77 -18.11
C ARG A 110 -0.33 6.64 -19.05
N THR A 111 0.64 5.85 -18.62
CA THR A 111 1.20 4.73 -19.41
C THR A 111 0.70 3.38 -18.90
N GLU A 112 -0.27 3.39 -17.98
CA GLU A 112 -0.89 2.18 -17.47
C GLU A 112 -1.68 1.44 -18.57
N PRO A 113 -1.57 0.10 -18.64
CA PRO A 113 -2.43 -0.70 -19.50
C PRO A 113 -3.89 -0.64 -19.01
N GLN A 114 -4.83 -0.87 -19.92
CA GLN A 114 -6.24 -0.97 -19.55
C GLN A 114 -6.50 -2.16 -18.62
N VAL A 115 -5.75 -3.24 -18.74
CA VAL A 115 -5.77 -4.36 -17.81
C VAL A 115 -4.50 -4.32 -17.00
N LEU A 116 -4.63 -4.09 -15.69
CA LEU A 116 -3.48 -4.02 -14.79
C LEU A 116 -2.90 -5.41 -14.56
N GLU A 117 -1.59 -5.52 -14.71
CA GLU A 117 -0.85 -6.77 -14.52
C GLU A 117 0.26 -6.60 -13.49
N LEU A 118 0.63 -7.70 -12.83
CA LEU A 118 1.76 -7.70 -11.92
C LEU A 118 3.05 -7.40 -12.70
N SER A 119 3.87 -6.52 -12.15
CA SER A 119 5.22 -6.30 -12.68
C SER A 119 6.05 -7.58 -12.55
N ALA A 120 7.07 -7.74 -13.41
CA ALA A 120 7.98 -8.88 -13.34
C ALA A 120 8.62 -9.08 -11.95
N ALA A 121 8.85 -7.99 -11.21
CA ALA A 121 9.37 -8.03 -9.83
C ALA A 121 8.31 -8.43 -8.79
N ALA A 122 7.03 -8.11 -9.02
CA ALA A 122 5.94 -8.46 -8.12
C ALA A 122 5.50 -9.93 -8.25
N VAL A 123 5.64 -10.55 -9.43
CA VAL A 123 5.29 -11.96 -9.68
C VAL A 123 5.89 -12.92 -8.64
N PRO A 124 7.22 -12.97 -8.41
CA PRO A 124 7.79 -13.89 -7.43
C PRO A 124 7.38 -13.56 -5.98
N VAL A 125 7.16 -12.28 -5.66
CA VAL A 125 6.70 -11.84 -4.33
C VAL A 125 5.30 -12.39 -4.05
N VAL A 126 4.36 -12.18 -4.96
CA VAL A 126 2.97 -12.63 -4.81
C VAL A 126 2.90 -14.16 -4.77
N GLN A 127 3.63 -14.85 -5.65
CA GLN A 127 3.69 -16.32 -5.64
C GLN A 127 4.19 -16.87 -4.30
N THR A 128 5.27 -16.29 -3.77
CA THR A 128 5.84 -16.70 -2.47
C THR A 128 4.84 -16.46 -1.34
N ASN A 129 4.10 -15.35 -1.38
CA ASN A 129 3.11 -15.02 -0.37
C ASN A 129 1.84 -15.91 -0.44
N CYS A 130 1.41 -16.32 -1.63
CA CYS A 130 0.36 -17.34 -1.78
C CYS A 130 0.79 -18.63 -1.09
N VAL A 131 1.99 -19.11 -1.41
CA VAL A 131 2.58 -20.33 -0.86
C VAL A 131 2.79 -20.24 0.66
N ARG A 132 3.17 -19.08 1.18
CA ARG A 132 3.42 -18.87 2.62
C ARG A 132 2.17 -19.15 3.46
N CYS A 133 1.00 -18.70 3.00
CA CYS A 133 -0.26 -18.90 3.71
C CYS A 133 -0.93 -20.23 3.36
N HIS A 134 -0.69 -20.76 2.15
CA HIS A 134 -1.29 -22.00 1.66
C HIS A 134 -0.36 -23.21 1.71
N ALA A 135 0.71 -23.16 2.51
CA ALA A 135 1.76 -24.18 2.53
C ALA A 135 1.19 -25.59 2.80
N ASP A 136 0.32 -25.69 3.81
CA ASP A 136 -0.28 -26.95 4.25
C ASP A 136 -1.21 -27.54 3.16
N GLN A 137 -1.99 -26.69 2.47
CA GLN A 137 -2.86 -27.16 1.39
C GLN A 137 -2.07 -27.57 0.14
N LEU A 138 -0.86 -27.03 -0.03
CA LEU A 138 0.02 -27.31 -1.16
C LEU A 138 1.00 -28.46 -0.91
N GLU A 139 1.08 -29.01 0.30
CA GLU A 139 2.05 -30.04 0.68
C GLU A 139 1.97 -31.27 -0.25
N MET A 140 0.77 -31.80 -0.47
CA MET A 140 0.54 -32.95 -1.34
C MET A 140 0.83 -32.68 -2.82
N VAL A 141 0.58 -31.44 -3.29
CA VAL A 141 0.84 -31.04 -4.69
C VAL A 141 2.35 -30.93 -4.94
N ARG A 142 3.10 -30.44 -3.95
CA ARG A 142 4.57 -30.33 -4.02
C ARG A 142 5.27 -31.67 -4.10
N LEU A 143 4.71 -32.71 -3.47
CA LEU A 143 5.23 -34.08 -3.54
C LEU A 143 5.01 -34.76 -4.89
N ALA A 144 4.09 -34.24 -5.72
CA ALA A 144 3.70 -34.86 -6.99
C ALA A 144 4.59 -34.47 -8.19
N GLU A 145 5.77 -33.86 -7.97
CA GLU A 145 6.73 -33.41 -9.01
C GLU A 145 6.08 -32.67 -10.20
N THR A 146 5.03 -31.88 -9.93
CA THR A 146 4.38 -31.09 -10.98
C THR A 146 5.22 -29.88 -11.35
N GLN A 147 5.19 -29.48 -12.63
CA GLN A 147 5.79 -28.21 -13.06
C GLN A 147 5.24 -27.05 -12.22
N GLU A 148 6.13 -26.18 -11.72
CA GLU A 148 5.71 -25.00 -10.97
C GLU A 148 4.89 -24.06 -11.87
N ARG A 149 3.60 -23.91 -11.53
CA ARG A 149 2.69 -22.93 -12.13
C ARG A 149 2.42 -21.82 -11.13
N ARG A 150 2.04 -20.64 -11.64
CA ARG A 150 1.63 -19.55 -10.74
C ARG A 150 0.27 -19.90 -10.18
N CYS A 151 0.05 -19.58 -8.90
CA CYS A 151 -1.22 -19.88 -8.23
C CYS A 151 -2.41 -19.32 -9.01
N TRP A 152 -2.26 -18.11 -9.57
CA TRP A 152 -3.31 -17.42 -10.30
C TRP A 152 -3.46 -17.82 -11.77
N ASP A 153 -2.64 -18.74 -12.30
CA ASP A 153 -2.88 -19.30 -13.64
C ASP A 153 -4.20 -20.10 -13.64
N CYS A 154 -4.53 -20.74 -12.53
CA CYS A 154 -5.81 -21.41 -12.28
C CYS A 154 -6.74 -20.59 -11.38
N HIS A 155 -6.23 -19.98 -10.32
CA HIS A 155 -7.02 -19.11 -9.44
C HIS A 155 -7.10 -17.70 -10.03
N GLN A 156 -7.92 -17.45 -11.04
CA GLN A 156 -7.89 -16.16 -11.77
C GLN A 156 -8.60 -15.00 -11.05
N ASN A 157 -9.24 -15.24 -9.90
CA ASN A 157 -10.18 -14.30 -9.26
C ASN A 157 -9.83 -13.93 -7.79
N ILE A 158 -8.55 -13.83 -7.43
CA ILE A 158 -8.12 -13.43 -6.05
C ILE A 158 -8.73 -12.07 -5.67
N HIS A 159 -8.82 -11.18 -6.65
CA HIS A 159 -9.46 -9.87 -6.54
C HIS A 159 -10.61 -9.74 -7.56
N GLY A 160 -11.42 -10.79 -7.71
CA GLY A 160 -12.52 -10.82 -8.70
C GLY A 160 -12.05 -10.91 -10.15
N GLU A 161 -13.00 -10.79 -11.08
CA GLU A 161 -12.74 -10.91 -12.52
C GLU A 161 -11.74 -9.86 -13.03
N VAL A 162 -10.86 -10.30 -13.94
CA VAL A 162 -9.99 -9.42 -14.70
C VAL A 162 -10.85 -8.52 -15.58
N ARG A 163 -10.79 -7.20 -15.32
CA ARG A 163 -11.55 -6.17 -16.03
C ARG A 163 -10.63 -5.04 -16.45
N SER A 164 -11.00 -4.36 -17.52
CA SER A 164 -10.34 -3.12 -17.89
C SER A 164 -10.64 -2.00 -16.88
N LEU A 165 -9.74 -1.02 -16.76
CA LEU A 165 -9.93 0.18 -15.93
C LEU A 165 -11.21 0.94 -16.27
N SER A 166 -11.65 0.86 -17.52
CA SER A 166 -12.88 1.48 -18.02
C SER A 166 -14.12 0.60 -17.81
N GLY A 167 -13.95 -0.69 -17.49
CA GLY A 167 -15.03 -1.68 -17.38
C GLY A 167 -15.62 -1.85 -15.99
N SER A 168 -15.12 -1.14 -14.98
CA SER A 168 -15.67 -1.21 -13.61
C SER A 168 -16.82 -0.20 -13.41
N PRO A 169 -18.04 -0.65 -13.07
CA PRO A 169 -19.15 0.24 -12.75
C PRO A 169 -18.77 1.21 -11.62
N PRO A 170 -19.02 2.53 -11.76
CA PRO A 170 -18.77 3.52 -10.71
C PRO A 170 -19.40 3.16 -9.36
N GLU A 171 -20.55 2.48 -9.39
CA GLU A 171 -21.35 2.09 -8.22
C GLU A 171 -20.63 1.05 -7.35
N LEU A 172 -19.67 0.30 -7.92
CA LEU A 172 -18.90 -0.70 -7.20
C LEU A 172 -17.61 -0.14 -6.58
N ARG A 173 -17.26 1.12 -6.86
CA ARG A 173 -16.00 1.75 -6.43
C ARG A 173 -16.22 2.57 -5.15
N PRO A 174 -15.47 2.30 -4.05
CA PRO A 174 -15.57 3.12 -2.86
C PRO A 174 -15.07 4.54 -3.12
N SER A 175 -15.57 5.50 -2.33
CA SER A 175 -15.01 6.85 -2.26
C SER A 175 -13.56 6.79 -1.82
N LEU A 176 -12.73 7.66 -2.40
CA LEU A 176 -11.32 7.78 -1.98
C LEU A 176 -11.25 8.28 -0.52
N PRO A 177 -10.24 7.86 0.25
CA PRO A 177 -9.95 8.44 1.55
C PRO A 177 -9.74 9.96 1.44
N PRO A 178 -10.04 10.74 2.49
CA PRO A 178 -9.77 12.17 2.50
C PRO A 178 -8.29 12.44 2.21
N ALA A 179 -8.02 13.26 1.19
CA ALA A 179 -6.70 13.60 0.70
C ALA A 179 -5.95 14.56 1.64
N GLY A 180 -5.68 14.14 2.89
CA GLY A 180 -5.03 14.95 3.94
C GLY A 180 -5.65 16.33 4.23
N ILE A 181 -6.69 16.75 3.52
CA ILE A 181 -7.31 18.06 3.57
C ILE A 181 -8.81 17.78 3.60
N GLY A 182 -9.34 17.57 4.81
CA GLY A 182 -10.74 17.19 5.03
C GLY A 182 -10.97 16.65 6.44
N SER A 183 -12.14 16.96 7.01
CA SER A 183 -12.54 16.67 8.38
C SER A 183 -12.45 15.18 8.71
N ARG A 184 -12.05 14.86 9.96
CA ARG A 184 -12.05 13.52 10.55
C ARG A 184 -13.47 12.96 10.64
N ARG A 185 -14.02 12.53 9.51
CA ARG A 185 -15.20 11.69 9.45
C ARG A 185 -14.95 10.66 8.37
N ALA A 186 -14.10 9.69 8.71
CA ALA A 186 -14.13 8.40 8.02
C ALA A 186 -15.59 7.94 8.09
N LEU A 187 -16.27 7.93 6.95
CA LEU A 187 -17.54 7.25 6.87
C LEU A 187 -17.24 5.78 7.17
N PRO A 188 -17.91 5.17 8.16
CA PRO A 188 -17.78 3.73 8.36
C PRO A 188 -18.19 3.06 7.05
N VAL A 189 -17.29 2.27 6.48
CA VAL A 189 -17.62 1.43 5.34
C VAL A 189 -18.68 0.43 5.83
N PRO A 190 -19.87 0.37 5.21
CA PRO A 190 -20.88 -0.63 5.58
C PRO A 190 -20.27 -2.02 5.37
N GLY A 191 -20.11 -2.80 6.45
CA GLY A 191 -19.64 -4.19 6.38
C GLY A 191 -18.25 -4.47 6.97
N THR A 192 -17.47 -3.46 7.37
CA THR A 192 -16.26 -3.71 8.18
C THR A 192 -16.66 -3.86 9.65
N ARG A 193 -16.94 -5.10 10.08
CA ARG A 193 -16.92 -5.42 11.51
C ARG A 193 -15.48 -5.18 11.95
N ALA A 194 -15.25 -4.15 12.77
CA ALA A 194 -13.96 -3.94 13.39
C ALA A 194 -13.59 -5.24 14.12
N LEU A 195 -12.52 -5.91 13.69
CA LEU A 195 -11.94 -6.96 14.50
C LEU A 195 -11.50 -6.31 15.82
N PRO A 196 -11.90 -6.85 16.99
CA PRO A 196 -11.50 -6.28 18.25
C PRO A 196 -9.98 -6.29 18.32
N ARG A 197 -9.36 -5.12 18.54
CA ARG A 197 -7.99 -5.05 19.04
C ARG A 197 -7.99 -5.80 20.37
N THR A 198 -7.26 -6.91 20.45
CA THR A 198 -6.95 -7.56 21.73
C THR A 198 -5.84 -6.76 22.38
N ASP A 199 -6.23 -5.62 22.97
CA ASP A 199 -5.40 -4.92 23.95
C ASP A 199 -5.57 -5.71 25.25
N GLY A 200 -4.45 -6.16 25.81
CA GLY A 200 -4.43 -7.11 26.91
C GLY A 200 -5.23 -6.64 28.12
N GLU A 201 -6.24 -7.43 28.49
CA GLU A 201 -6.85 -7.38 29.81
C GLU A 201 -7.13 -8.80 30.31
N SER A 202 -6.84 -8.97 31.59
CA SER A 202 -6.74 -10.22 32.35
C SER A 202 -7.82 -11.25 32.04
N GLN A 203 -7.38 -12.48 31.70
CA GLN A 203 -8.22 -13.67 31.75
C GLN A 203 -8.68 -13.90 33.19
N THR A 204 -9.95 -13.63 33.47
CA THR A 204 -10.68 -14.28 34.56
C THR A 204 -11.90 -14.96 33.96
N ASN A 205 -11.75 -16.28 33.81
CA ASN A 205 -12.75 -17.31 34.09
C ASN A 205 -14.24 -16.91 33.96
N ASP A 206 -14.90 -17.40 32.91
CA ASP A 206 -16.08 -18.22 33.17
C ASP A 206 -16.35 -19.21 32.03
N ARG A 207 -16.25 -20.50 32.37
CA ARG A 207 -16.96 -21.57 31.69
C ARG A 207 -18.45 -21.32 31.88
N SER A 208 -19.25 -21.50 30.82
CA SER A 208 -20.47 -22.33 30.80
C SER A 208 -21.44 -21.87 29.71
N SER A 209 -22.10 -22.86 29.08
CA SER A 209 -23.33 -22.75 28.27
C SER A 209 -23.12 -22.11 26.88
N ILE A 210 -23.54 -22.66 25.73
CA ILE A 210 -24.77 -23.36 25.29
C ILE A 210 -24.39 -24.02 23.93
N ILE A 211 -24.20 -25.34 23.77
CA ILE A 211 -25.15 -26.43 23.44
C ILE A 211 -26.41 -26.04 22.62
N ASN A 212 -26.49 -26.53 21.37
CA ASN A 212 -27.69 -26.84 20.55
C ASN A 212 -28.49 -25.62 20.02
N ASN A 213 -29.19 -25.61 18.87
CA ASN A 213 -29.52 -26.42 17.66
C ASN A 213 -30.57 -25.53 16.91
N PRO A 214 -31.20 -25.85 15.75
CA PRO A 214 -31.06 -26.96 14.80
C PRO A 214 -30.50 -26.60 13.42
#